data_AF-A0A1J9QBT5-F1
#
_entry.id   AF-A0A1J9QBT5-F1
#
_cell.length_a   1.000
_cell.length_b   1.000
_cell.length_c   1.000
_cell.angle_alpha   90.00
_cell.angle_beta   90.00
_cell.angle_gamma   90.00
#
_symmetry.space_group_name_H-M   'P 1'
#
loop_
_entity.id
_entity.type
_entity.pdbx_description
1 polymer ?
#
loop_
_entity_poly.entity_id
_entity_poly.type
_entity_poly.pdbx_seq_one_letter_code
_entity_poly.pdbx_strand_id
1 'polypeptide(L)'
;MSSTSIMASNSDGHQILSNNKIEPLLALRIKVHCEECAKGSPQCNPFVHIYSDDLQHLKPLFKGVFPLGKDQVELAVEPSGISKISEELTDLNFLRFTDMDPLLFPEGDDFSPVTIYEKMCHIRHYYNKMTVYAMNEGNSRLVIWHRDQCQLIKCSGMELLATQYWDQCFRLHAIEVQKKVLEWRV
;
A
#
# COMPACT_ATOMS: atom_id res chain seq x y z
N MET A 1 31.03 60.09 -43.50
CA MET A 1 31.36 60.40 -42.09
C MET A 1 30.17 59.99 -41.25
N SER A 2 30.43 59.09 -40.28
CA SER A 2 29.60 58.74 -39.10
C SER A 2 28.22 58.10 -39.33
N SER A 3 27.71 57.16 -38.54
CA SER A 3 28.25 56.24 -37.53
C SER A 3 27.13 55.23 -37.23
N THR A 4 27.53 54.02 -36.90
CA THR A 4 26.77 52.84 -36.46
C THR A 4 25.76 53.12 -35.32
N SER A 5 24.64 52.39 -35.29
CA SER A 5 24.24 51.70 -34.04
C SER A 5 23.20 50.60 -34.32
N ILE A 6 23.59 49.37 -33.99
CA ILE A 6 22.78 48.17 -33.86
C ILE A 6 22.20 48.20 -32.44
N MET A 7 20.89 48.00 -32.27
CA MET A 7 20.34 47.56 -30.99
C MET A 7 19.57 46.26 -31.18
N ALA A 8 20.22 45.19 -30.78
CA ALA A 8 19.58 43.97 -30.34
C ALA A 8 18.80 44.27 -29.05
N SER A 9 17.60 43.71 -28.92
CA SER A 9 16.98 43.46 -27.62
C SER A 9 16.61 41.98 -27.55
N ASN A 10 17.39 41.28 -26.73
CA ASN A 10 17.15 39.93 -26.27
C ASN A 10 16.05 39.93 -25.19
N SER A 11 15.44 38.74 -25.05
CA SER A 11 14.97 38.12 -23.80
C SER A 11 13.79 38.83 -23.08
N ASP A 12 12.66 38.20 -22.82
CA ASP A 12 12.55 36.99 -22.01
C ASP A 12 11.33 36.15 -22.41
N GLY A 13 11.59 35.05 -23.11
CA GLY A 13 10.70 33.89 -23.07
C GLY A 13 10.86 33.21 -21.72
N HIS A 14 10.14 33.68 -20.71
CA HIS A 14 9.87 32.87 -19.52
C HIS A 14 9.02 31.67 -19.95
N GLN A 15 9.69 30.60 -20.38
CA GLN A 15 9.14 29.27 -20.26
C GLN A 15 8.90 29.05 -18.77
N ILE A 16 7.66 29.21 -18.36
CA ILE A 16 7.16 28.67 -17.11
C ILE A 16 7.30 27.15 -17.28
N LEU A 17 8.46 26.63 -16.87
CA LEU A 17 8.60 25.23 -16.52
C LEU A 17 7.63 25.05 -15.35
N SER A 18 6.39 24.65 -15.68
CA SER A 18 5.49 24.10 -14.68
C SER A 18 6.23 22.91 -14.11
N ASN A 19 6.86 23.09 -12.95
CA ASN A 19 7.19 22.02 -12.04
C ASN A 19 5.86 21.35 -11.72
N ASN A 20 5.42 20.47 -12.62
CA ASN A 20 4.29 19.57 -12.41
C ASN A 20 4.76 18.63 -11.31
N LYS A 21 4.65 19.11 -10.07
CA LYS A 21 4.91 18.33 -8.86
C LYS A 21 3.87 17.23 -8.88
N ILE A 22 4.27 16.08 -9.40
CA ILE A 22 3.42 14.90 -9.45
C ILE A 22 2.99 14.62 -8.01
N GLU A 23 1.69 14.66 -7.76
CA GLU A 23 1.15 14.42 -6.43
C GLU A 23 1.43 12.96 -6.00
N PRO A 24 1.73 12.74 -4.71
CA PRO A 24 1.92 11.40 -4.21
C PRO A 24 0.61 10.61 -4.33
N LEU A 25 0.73 9.32 -4.66
CA LEU A 25 -0.41 8.41 -4.58
C LEU A 25 -0.79 8.21 -3.12
N LEU A 26 -2.08 8.04 -2.86
CA LEU A 26 -2.62 7.74 -1.55
C LEU A 26 -3.03 6.29 -1.48
N ALA A 27 -2.95 5.70 -0.30
CA ALA A 27 -3.45 4.36 -0.07
C ALA A 27 -4.94 4.45 0.31
N LEU A 28 -5.75 3.60 -0.31
CA LEU A 28 -7.16 3.43 0.03
C LEU A 28 -7.44 1.94 0.17
N ARG A 29 -7.71 1.49 1.40
CA ARG A 29 -8.13 0.11 1.65
C ARG A 29 -9.64 0.00 1.45
N ILE A 30 -10.07 -0.98 0.68
CA ILE A 30 -11.48 -1.23 0.41
C ILE A 30 -11.83 -2.71 0.62
N LYS A 31 -13.10 -2.97 0.89
CA LYS A 31 -13.69 -4.30 0.89
C LYS A 31 -14.44 -4.56 -0.42
N VAL A 32 -14.17 -5.70 -1.05
CA VAL A 32 -14.92 -6.20 -2.20
C VAL A 32 -16.12 -6.99 -1.70
N HIS A 33 -17.33 -6.61 -2.11
CA HIS A 33 -18.56 -7.31 -1.75
C HIS A 33 -18.75 -8.57 -2.60
N CYS A 34 -18.02 -9.64 -2.26
CA CYS A 34 -18.21 -10.95 -2.88
C CYS A 34 -18.15 -12.04 -1.82
N GLU A 35 -19.22 -12.82 -1.69
CA GLU A 35 -19.34 -13.88 -0.67
C GLU A 35 -18.28 -14.96 -0.83
N GLU A 36 -17.96 -15.33 -2.07
CA GLU A 36 -16.96 -16.36 -2.35
C GLU A 36 -15.55 -15.88 -1.97
N CYS A 37 -15.27 -14.60 -2.20
CA CYS A 37 -14.02 -13.99 -1.77
C CYS A 37 -13.98 -13.88 -0.24
N ALA A 38 -15.07 -13.50 0.43
CA ALA A 38 -15.14 -13.47 1.90
C ALA A 38 -14.90 -14.84 2.55
N LYS A 39 -15.37 -15.93 1.92
CA LYS A 39 -15.09 -17.31 2.35
C LYS A 39 -13.62 -17.71 2.11
N GLY A 40 -12.90 -17.00 1.24
CA GLY A 40 -11.54 -17.35 0.81
C GLY A 40 -11.53 -18.47 -0.22
N SER A 41 -12.56 -18.54 -1.07
CA SER A 41 -12.63 -19.52 -2.16
C SER A 41 -11.44 -19.35 -3.11
N PRO A 42 -10.70 -20.43 -3.45
CA PRO A 42 -9.55 -20.34 -4.36
C PRO A 42 -9.95 -19.97 -5.79
N GLN A 43 -11.24 -20.04 -6.12
CA GLN A 43 -11.80 -19.68 -7.42
C GLN A 43 -12.24 -18.20 -7.49
N CYS A 44 -12.25 -17.50 -6.35
CA CYS A 44 -12.57 -16.08 -6.26
C CYS A 44 -11.33 -15.29 -5.86
N ASN A 45 -11.08 -14.18 -6.54
CA ASN A 45 -9.97 -13.30 -6.19
C ASN A 45 -10.46 -11.84 -6.17
N PRO A 46 -10.33 -11.12 -5.03
CA PRO A 46 -10.77 -9.74 -4.94
C PRO A 46 -10.06 -8.82 -5.94
N PHE A 47 -8.82 -9.17 -6.35
CA PHE A 47 -8.12 -8.50 -7.43
C PHE A 47 -8.93 -8.54 -8.74
N VAL A 48 -9.48 -9.70 -9.11
CA VAL A 48 -10.25 -9.86 -10.36
C VAL A 48 -11.52 -9.01 -10.34
N HIS A 49 -12.18 -8.93 -9.18
CA HIS A 49 -13.38 -8.11 -9.03
C HIS A 49 -13.12 -6.61 -9.25
N ILE A 50 -11.98 -6.08 -8.79
CA ILE A 50 -11.58 -4.69 -9.07
C ILE A 50 -11.41 -4.42 -10.56
N TYR A 51 -11.06 -5.44 -11.34
CA TYR A 51 -10.93 -5.33 -12.79
C TYR A 51 -12.17 -5.75 -13.58
N SER A 52 -13.26 -6.12 -12.91
CA SER A 52 -14.53 -6.46 -13.55
C SER A 52 -15.13 -5.30 -14.34
N ASP A 53 -16.06 -5.61 -15.23
CA ASP A 53 -16.74 -4.62 -16.06
C ASP A 53 -17.55 -3.61 -15.22
N ASP A 54 -18.10 -4.06 -14.08
CA ASP A 54 -18.89 -3.23 -13.16
C ASP A 54 -18.07 -2.12 -12.49
N LEU A 55 -16.75 -2.27 -12.38
CA LEU A 55 -15.85 -1.29 -11.76
C LEU A 55 -14.87 -0.66 -12.76
N GLN A 56 -15.09 -0.86 -14.07
CA GLN A 56 -14.18 -0.39 -15.10
C GLN A 56 -14.01 1.13 -15.10
N HIS A 57 -15.06 1.88 -14.75
CA HIS A 57 -15.03 3.35 -14.67
C HIS A 57 -14.20 3.89 -13.50
N LEU A 58 -13.86 3.05 -12.52
CA LEU A 58 -12.97 3.41 -11.41
C LEU A 58 -11.49 3.20 -11.74
N LYS A 59 -11.16 2.37 -12.73
CA LYS A 59 -9.76 2.04 -13.11
C LYS A 59 -8.87 3.27 -13.33
N PRO A 60 -9.33 4.37 -13.96
CA PRO A 60 -8.46 5.55 -14.15
C PRO A 60 -8.02 6.22 -12.84
N LEU A 61 -8.76 6.01 -11.76
CA LEU A 61 -8.59 6.68 -10.46
C LEU A 61 -7.48 6.07 -9.62
N PHE A 62 -7.07 4.84 -9.89
CA PHE A 62 -5.97 4.17 -9.20
C PHE A 62 -4.87 3.71 -10.16
N LYS A 63 -3.66 3.60 -9.65
CA LYS A 63 -2.46 3.21 -10.40
C LYS A 63 -1.96 1.80 -10.06
N GLY A 64 -2.47 1.21 -8.98
CA GLY A 64 -2.14 -0.16 -8.60
C GLY A 64 -3.18 -0.74 -7.64
N VAL A 65 -3.26 -2.07 -7.62
CA VAL A 65 -4.18 -2.86 -6.77
C VAL A 65 -3.35 -3.90 -6.03
N PHE A 66 -3.55 -4.00 -4.72
CA PHE A 66 -2.77 -4.83 -3.81
C PHE A 66 -3.72 -5.70 -3.00
N PRO A 67 -3.88 -7.00 -3.35
CA PRO A 67 -4.70 -7.90 -2.55
C PRO A 67 -4.02 -8.15 -1.20
N LEU A 68 -4.70 -7.79 -0.11
CA LEU A 68 -4.15 -7.95 1.24
C LEU A 68 -4.83 -9.08 2.02
N GLY A 69 -6.10 -9.35 1.74
CA GLY A 69 -6.87 -10.40 2.40
C GLY A 69 -7.82 -11.12 1.46
N LYS A 70 -8.72 -11.93 2.04
CA LYS A 70 -9.72 -12.73 1.34
C LYS A 70 -10.64 -11.88 0.45
N ASP A 71 -11.09 -10.75 0.96
CA ASP A 71 -12.02 -9.83 0.32
C ASP A 71 -11.55 -8.37 0.40
N GLN A 72 -10.31 -8.13 0.82
CA GLN A 72 -9.75 -6.79 0.99
C GLN A 72 -8.62 -6.53 0.02
N VAL A 73 -8.65 -5.34 -0.58
CA VAL A 73 -7.57 -4.82 -1.42
C VAL A 73 -7.17 -3.43 -0.96
N GLU A 74 -5.93 -3.07 -1.24
CA GLU A 74 -5.45 -1.71 -1.13
C GLU A 74 -5.19 -1.15 -2.51
N LEU A 75 -5.65 0.07 -2.76
CA LEU A 75 -5.48 0.79 -4.01
C LEU A 75 -4.46 1.89 -3.82
N ALA A 76 -3.59 2.08 -4.81
CA ALA A 76 -2.74 3.26 -4.92
C ALA A 76 -3.49 4.32 -5.76
N VAL A 77 -4.20 5.23 -5.10
CA VAL A 77 -5.20 6.12 -5.71
C VAL A 77 -4.64 7.53 -5.91
N GLU A 78 -5.08 8.20 -6.97
CA GLU A 78 -4.91 9.65 -7.08
C GLU A 78 -5.77 10.36 -6.03
N PRO A 79 -5.32 11.46 -5.41
CA PRO A 79 -6.11 12.17 -4.39
C PRO A 79 -7.53 12.54 -4.84
N SER A 80 -7.68 12.94 -6.10
CA SER A 80 -8.98 13.29 -6.72
C SER A 80 -9.93 12.10 -6.88
N GLY A 81 -9.44 10.86 -6.81
CA GLY A 81 -10.22 9.64 -6.98
C GLY A 81 -10.82 9.07 -5.70
N ILE A 82 -10.36 9.52 -4.52
CA ILE A 82 -10.72 8.89 -3.24
C ILE A 82 -12.23 8.96 -2.98
N SER A 83 -12.84 10.15 -3.01
CA SER A 83 -14.28 10.31 -2.72
C SER A 83 -15.13 9.40 -3.60
N LYS A 84 -14.84 9.38 -4.89
CA LYS A 84 -15.60 8.58 -5.86
C LYS A 84 -15.47 7.08 -5.62
N ILE A 85 -14.27 6.58 -5.27
CA ILE A 85 -14.12 5.17 -4.94
C ILE A 85 -14.83 4.83 -3.63
N SER A 86 -14.71 5.67 -2.61
CA SER A 86 -15.36 5.47 -1.30
C SER A 86 -16.89 5.60 -1.33
N GLU A 87 -17.46 6.26 -2.35
CA GLU A 87 -18.91 6.32 -2.58
C GLU A 87 -19.49 5.00 -3.10
N GLU A 88 -18.69 4.20 -3.82
CA GLU A 88 -19.14 2.98 -4.49
C GLU A 88 -18.68 1.70 -3.77
N LEU A 89 -17.57 1.77 -3.03
CA LEU A 89 -16.95 0.63 -2.36
C LEU A 89 -16.80 0.90 -0.86
N THR A 90 -16.87 -0.14 -0.04
CA THR A 90 -16.69 0.00 1.41
C THR A 90 -15.25 0.42 1.72
N ASP A 91 -15.07 1.66 2.16
CA ASP A 91 -13.81 2.23 2.62
C ASP A 91 -13.44 1.67 4.01
N LEU A 92 -12.25 1.07 4.09
CA LEU A 92 -11.65 0.54 5.33
C LEU A 92 -10.34 1.27 5.67
N ASN A 93 -10.03 2.39 5.03
CA ASN A 93 -8.76 3.08 5.19
C ASN A 93 -8.54 3.59 6.62
N PHE A 94 -9.62 3.98 7.31
CA PHE A 94 -9.58 4.41 8.70
C PHE A 94 -9.24 3.30 9.70
N LEU A 95 -9.33 2.02 9.30
CA LEU A 95 -9.00 0.86 10.13
C LEU A 95 -7.57 0.35 9.89
N ARG A 96 -6.81 0.96 8.97
CA ARG A 96 -5.51 0.40 8.55
C ARG A 96 -4.51 0.39 9.69
N PHE A 97 -4.03 -0.82 10.00
CA PHE A 97 -3.00 -1.09 11.00
C PHE A 97 -3.37 -0.62 12.41
N THR A 98 -4.67 -0.61 12.72
CA THR A 98 -5.19 -0.41 14.08
C THR A 98 -5.49 -1.75 14.74
N ASP A 99 -5.87 -1.72 16.02
CA ASP A 99 -6.37 -2.86 16.79
C ASP A 99 -7.76 -3.35 16.31
N MET A 100 -8.42 -2.56 15.47
CA MET A 100 -9.70 -2.89 14.83
C MET A 100 -9.54 -3.28 13.36
N ASP A 101 -8.30 -3.46 12.88
CA ASP A 101 -8.04 -3.81 11.47
C ASP A 101 -8.50 -5.26 11.20
N PRO A 102 -9.56 -5.49 10.42
CA PRO A 102 -10.06 -6.84 10.14
C PRO A 102 -9.05 -7.71 9.40
N LEU A 103 -8.04 -7.11 8.77
CA LEU A 103 -6.92 -7.84 8.16
C LEU A 103 -6.03 -8.49 9.22
N LEU A 104 -5.79 -7.79 10.34
CA LEU A 104 -4.97 -8.26 11.44
C LEU A 104 -5.80 -9.14 12.39
N PHE A 105 -7.06 -8.77 12.62
CA PHE A 105 -8.00 -9.37 13.57
C PHE A 105 -9.25 -9.93 12.88
N PRO A 106 -9.15 -11.03 12.11
CA PRO A 106 -10.31 -11.69 11.54
C PRO A 106 -11.17 -12.32 12.65
N GLU A 107 -12.48 -12.31 12.45
CA GLU A 107 -13.44 -12.90 13.39
C GLU A 107 -13.18 -14.41 13.53
N GLY A 108 -12.96 -14.87 14.77
CA GLY A 108 -12.91 -16.30 15.12
C GLY A 108 -11.53 -16.98 15.10
N ASP A 109 -10.44 -16.25 14.85
CA ASP A 109 -9.08 -16.80 14.96
C ASP A 109 -8.51 -16.66 16.39
N ASP A 110 -7.70 -17.63 16.82
CA ASP A 110 -6.88 -17.53 18.03
C ASP A 110 -5.89 -16.38 17.89
N PHE A 111 -6.28 -15.24 18.43
CA PHE A 111 -5.53 -14.01 18.32
C PHE A 111 -4.34 -14.01 19.27
N SER A 112 -3.13 -13.87 18.72
CA SER A 112 -1.91 -13.65 19.50
C SER A 112 -1.07 -12.52 18.89
N PRO A 113 -0.27 -11.79 19.70
CA PRO A 113 0.66 -10.79 19.18
C PRO A 113 1.65 -11.35 18.13
N VAL A 114 1.98 -12.65 18.23
CA VAL A 114 2.81 -13.37 17.26
C VAL A 114 2.15 -13.42 15.90
N THR A 115 0.88 -13.81 15.85
CA THR A 115 0.11 -13.91 14.60
C THR A 115 -0.02 -12.54 13.93
N ILE A 116 -0.19 -11.45 14.71
CA ILE A 116 -0.16 -10.10 14.17
C ILE A 116 1.19 -9.78 13.56
N TYR A 117 2.28 -10.04 14.30
CA TYR A 117 3.64 -9.80 13.82
C TYR A 117 3.88 -10.50 12.47
N GLU A 118 3.51 -11.79 12.39
CA GLU A 118 3.65 -12.61 11.19
C GLU A 118 2.85 -12.02 10.03
N LYS A 119 1.58 -11.63 10.26
CA LYS A 119 0.76 -10.97 9.24
C LYS A 119 1.36 -9.65 8.76
N MET A 120 1.83 -8.80 9.66
CA MET A 120 2.45 -7.53 9.30
C MET A 120 3.75 -7.73 8.52
N CYS A 121 4.58 -8.71 8.93
CA CYS A 121 5.77 -9.10 8.19
C CYS A 121 5.43 -9.59 6.79
N HIS A 122 4.37 -10.40 6.66
CA HIS A 122 3.91 -10.90 5.37
C HIS A 122 3.43 -9.77 4.45
N ILE A 123 2.60 -8.85 4.96
CA ILE A 123 2.13 -7.67 4.22
C ILE A 123 3.33 -6.82 3.74
N ARG A 124 4.29 -6.55 4.63
CA ARG A 124 5.51 -5.80 4.30
C ARG A 124 6.36 -6.51 3.25
N HIS A 125 6.55 -7.82 3.40
CA HIS A 125 7.25 -8.62 2.39
C HIS A 125 6.58 -8.48 1.03
N TYR A 126 5.25 -8.48 0.99
CA TYR A 126 4.50 -8.32 -0.24
C TYR A 126 4.70 -6.94 -0.89
N TYR A 127 4.63 -5.85 -0.12
CA TYR A 127 4.98 -4.50 -0.64
C TYR A 127 6.41 -4.42 -1.16
N ASN A 128 7.39 -5.03 -0.47
CA ASN A 128 8.77 -5.09 -0.97
C ASN A 128 8.85 -5.82 -2.31
N LYS A 129 8.14 -6.94 -2.46
CA LYS A 129 8.07 -7.68 -3.73
C LYS A 129 7.46 -6.82 -4.84
N MET A 130 6.36 -6.12 -4.54
CA MET A 130 5.70 -5.22 -5.48
C MET A 130 6.56 -3.99 -5.85
N THR A 131 7.40 -3.52 -4.92
CA THR A 131 8.41 -2.49 -5.20
C THR A 131 9.35 -2.94 -6.32
N VAL A 132 9.86 -4.17 -6.25
CA VAL A 132 10.77 -4.72 -7.27
C VAL A 132 10.05 -4.84 -8.62
N TYR A 133 8.80 -5.29 -8.64
CA TYR A 133 8.01 -5.33 -9.88
C TYR A 133 7.82 -3.93 -10.48
N ALA A 134 7.41 -2.95 -9.67
CA ALA A 134 7.22 -1.57 -10.13
C ALA A 134 8.53 -0.94 -10.63
N MET A 135 9.69 -1.28 -10.04
CA MET A 135 10.99 -0.86 -10.53
C MET A 135 11.29 -1.43 -11.93
N ASN A 136 11.02 -2.73 -12.14
CA ASN A 136 11.23 -3.39 -13.42
C ASN A 136 10.30 -2.84 -14.52
N GLU A 137 9.10 -2.39 -14.16
CA GLU A 137 8.14 -1.74 -15.07
C GLU A 137 8.43 -0.24 -15.29
N GLY A 138 9.40 0.33 -14.58
CA GLY A 138 9.71 1.77 -14.66
C GLY A 138 8.66 2.69 -14.03
N ASN A 139 7.78 2.16 -13.17
CA ASN A 139 6.73 2.95 -12.52
C ASN A 139 7.23 3.57 -11.20
N SER A 140 7.96 4.68 -11.31
CA SER A 140 8.58 5.36 -10.16
C SER A 140 7.58 5.79 -9.08
N ARG A 141 6.34 6.15 -9.45
CA ARG A 141 5.30 6.55 -8.49
C ARG A 141 4.87 5.38 -7.61
N LEU A 142 4.67 4.20 -8.19
CA LEU A 142 4.35 3.00 -7.42
C LEU A 142 5.53 2.54 -6.56
N VAL A 143 6.76 2.67 -7.05
CA VAL A 143 7.97 2.37 -6.26
C VAL A 143 8.01 3.20 -4.98
N ILE A 144 7.77 4.51 -5.08
CA ILE A 144 7.72 5.42 -3.93
C ILE A 144 6.55 5.01 -3.02
N TRP A 145 5.36 4.83 -3.57
CA TRP A 145 4.18 4.47 -2.80
C TRP A 145 4.34 3.15 -2.03
N HIS A 146 4.90 2.09 -2.63
CA HIS A 146 5.19 0.83 -1.92
C HIS A 146 6.16 1.01 -0.77
N ARG A 147 7.22 1.79 -0.98
CA ARG A 147 8.20 2.09 0.05
C ARG A 147 7.54 2.82 1.22
N ASP A 148 6.68 3.78 0.93
CA ASP A 148 5.94 4.54 1.94
C ASP A 148 4.98 3.64 2.74
N GLN A 149 4.27 2.71 2.08
CA GLN A 149 3.42 1.72 2.78
C GLN A 149 4.25 0.78 3.65
N CYS A 150 5.39 0.29 3.15
CA CYS A 150 6.35 -0.50 3.95
C CYS A 150 6.82 0.26 5.21
N GLN A 151 7.09 1.55 5.07
CA GLN A 151 7.55 2.39 6.18
C GLN A 151 6.42 2.67 7.18
N LEU A 152 5.19 2.91 6.70
CA LEU A 152 4.02 3.09 7.54
C LEU A 152 3.78 1.86 8.44
N ILE A 153 3.89 0.65 7.89
CA ILE A 153 3.74 -0.60 8.65
C ILE A 153 4.81 -0.68 9.75
N LYS A 154 6.08 -0.42 9.41
CA LYS A 154 7.20 -0.39 10.38
C LYS A 154 6.99 0.60 11.52
N CYS A 155 6.37 1.74 11.22
CA CYS A 155 6.12 2.81 12.19
C CYS A 155 4.77 2.66 12.91
N SER A 156 3.93 1.70 12.52
CA SER A 156 2.63 1.52 13.16
C SER A 156 2.79 0.96 14.57
N GLY A 157 1.91 1.41 15.49
CA GLY A 157 1.94 0.96 16.89
C GLY A 157 1.83 -0.55 17.02
N MET A 158 1.15 -1.22 16.08
CA MET A 158 0.99 -2.67 16.06
C MET A 158 2.30 -3.42 15.82
N GLU A 159 3.16 -2.95 14.90
CA GLU A 159 4.46 -3.61 14.70
C GLU A 159 5.38 -3.38 15.90
N LEU A 160 5.32 -2.19 16.51
CA LEU A 160 6.10 -1.88 17.70
C LEU A 160 5.68 -2.77 18.89
N LEU A 161 4.39 -2.89 19.16
CA LEU A 161 3.84 -3.73 20.24
C LEU A 161 4.17 -5.21 20.01
N ALA A 162 4.04 -5.67 18.77
CA ALA A 162 4.37 -7.04 18.39
C ALA A 162 5.87 -7.33 18.55
N THR A 163 6.74 -6.38 18.18
CA THR A 163 8.20 -6.48 18.37
C THR A 163 8.56 -6.49 19.86
N GLN A 164 7.92 -5.65 20.68
CA GLN A 164 8.14 -5.62 22.13
C GLN A 164 7.75 -6.93 22.80
N TYR A 165 6.58 -7.49 22.43
CA TYR A 165 6.16 -8.81 22.88
C TYR A 165 7.16 -9.90 22.48
N TRP A 166 7.69 -9.81 21.25
CA TRP A 166 8.75 -10.70 20.77
C TRP A 166 10.05 -10.61 21.54
N ASP A 167 10.55 -9.40 21.78
CA ASP A 167 11.74 -9.21 22.60
C ASP A 167 11.53 -9.73 24.03
N GLN A 168 10.31 -9.63 24.57
CA GLN A 168 9.96 -10.20 25.86
C GLN A 168 9.99 -11.73 25.83
N CYS A 169 9.39 -12.38 24.82
CA CYS A 169 9.42 -13.84 24.68
C CYS A 169 10.84 -14.39 24.49
N PHE A 170 11.67 -13.68 23.70
CA PHE A 170 13.07 -14.05 23.49
C PHE A 170 13.89 -13.94 24.78
N ARG A 171 13.69 -12.86 25.55
CA ARG A 171 14.33 -12.67 26.87
C ARG A 171 13.90 -13.76 27.86
N LEU A 172 12.65 -14.20 27.81
CA LEU A 172 12.11 -15.22 28.72
C LEU A 172 12.41 -16.67 28.31
N HIS A 173 13.28 -16.91 27.32
CA HIS A 173 13.72 -18.25 26.89
C HIS A 173 12.56 -19.17 26.44
N ALA A 174 11.56 -18.63 25.74
CA ALA A 174 10.57 -19.47 25.06
C ALA A 174 11.24 -20.22 23.88
N ILE A 175 11.78 -21.42 24.16
CA ILE A 175 12.51 -22.29 23.21
C ILE A 175 11.73 -22.54 21.91
N GLU A 176 10.40 -22.58 21.98
CA GLU A 176 9.52 -22.86 20.85
C GLU A 176 9.42 -21.69 19.86
N VAL A 177 9.53 -20.45 20.36
CA VAL A 177 9.56 -19.22 19.56
C VAL A 177 10.87 -19.08 18.79
N GLN A 178 11.99 -19.42 19.44
CA GLN A 178 13.33 -19.32 18.84
C GLN A 178 13.51 -20.25 17.64
N LYS A 179 12.86 -21.42 17.62
CA LYS A 179 12.91 -22.36 16.49
C LYS A 179 12.24 -21.81 15.24
N LYS A 180 11.03 -21.22 15.37
CA LYS A 180 10.32 -20.62 14.22
C LYS A 180 11.08 -19.44 13.62
N VAL A 181 11.84 -18.68 14.42
CA VAL A 181 12.61 -17.52 13.93
C VAL A 181 13.77 -17.89 13.00
N LEU A 182 14.43 -19.03 13.22
CA LEU A 182 15.56 -19.46 12.38
C LEU A 182 15.10 -19.89 10.97
N GLU A 183 13.86 -20.34 10.83
CA GLU A 183 13.28 -20.76 9.56
C GLU A 183 12.93 -19.59 8.63
N TRP A 184 12.80 -18.36 9.18
CA TRP A 184 12.35 -17.18 8.42
C TRP A 184 13.48 -16.20 8.04
N ARG A 185 14.71 -16.42 8.55
CA ARG A 185 15.89 -15.62 8.19
C ARG A 185 16.69 -16.19 7.01
N VAL A 186 16.23 -17.30 6.41
CA VAL A 186 16.84 -17.94 5.24
C VAL A 186 16.09 -17.55 3.97
#